data_AF-A0A3D1GVS6-F1
#
_entry.id   AF-A0A3D1GVS6-F1
#
_cell.length_a   1.000
_cell.length_b   1.000
_cell.length_c   1.000
_cell.angle_alpha   90.00
_cell.angle_beta   90.00
_cell.angle_gamma   90.00
#
_symmetry.space_group_name_H-M   'P 1'
#
loop_
_entity.id
_entity.type
_entity.pdbx_description
1 polymer ?
#
loop_
_entity_poly.entity_id
_entity_poly.type
_entity_poly.pdbx_seq_one_letter_code
_entity_poly.pdbx_strand_id
1 'polypeptide(L)'
;SASINLVQMIMAGKYPLVPKVSFAPVDIRDVAAAHIAALTGKRPVGKRFILAGESFWMSELAEHLKVHSRKASSREMPNWLTRAAGMMDGNVRSIRSELGLMRYFDTQPARKIMKFSPRPLTETVQDMVASIQTG
;
A
#
# COMPACT_ATOMS: atom_id res chain seq x y z
N SER A 1 -9.10 -2.28 -10.23
CA SER A 1 -8.35 -1.44 -9.26
C SER A 1 -6.88 -1.85 -9.27
N ALA A 2 -5.94 -0.88 -9.23
CA ALA A 2 -4.50 -1.17 -9.27
C ALA A 2 -3.98 -1.87 -8.00
N SER A 3 -4.48 -1.51 -6.82
CA SER A 3 -4.09 -2.13 -5.54
C SER A 3 -4.55 -3.60 -5.46
N ILE A 4 -5.79 -3.88 -5.84
CA ILE A 4 -6.34 -5.25 -5.92
C ILE A 4 -5.50 -6.12 -6.85
N ASN A 5 -5.19 -5.61 -8.05
CA ASN A 5 -4.37 -6.33 -9.01
C ASN A 5 -2.98 -6.65 -8.44
N LEU A 6 -2.36 -5.71 -7.71
CA LEU A 6 -1.07 -5.96 -7.07
C LEU A 6 -1.13 -7.12 -6.06
N VAL A 7 -2.11 -7.11 -5.17
CA VAL A 7 -2.28 -8.19 -4.18
C VAL A 7 -2.56 -9.53 -4.87
N GLN A 8 -3.41 -9.54 -5.89
CA GLN A 8 -3.69 -10.74 -6.69
C GLN A 8 -2.43 -11.27 -7.38
N MET A 9 -1.60 -10.41 -7.97
CA MET A 9 -0.33 -10.81 -8.60
C MET A 9 0.65 -11.43 -7.61
N ILE A 10 0.76 -10.86 -6.40
CA ILE A 10 1.61 -11.42 -5.34
C ILE A 10 1.06 -12.77 -4.89
N MET A 11 -0.25 -12.87 -4.61
CA MET A 11 -0.90 -14.12 -4.21
C MET A 11 -0.85 -15.20 -5.30
N ALA A 12 -0.82 -14.81 -6.58
CA ALA A 12 -0.67 -15.72 -7.71
C ALA A 12 0.78 -16.20 -7.92
N GLY A 13 1.76 -15.60 -7.22
CA GLY A 13 3.17 -15.92 -7.37
C GLY A 13 3.82 -15.32 -8.63
N LYS A 14 3.23 -14.26 -9.20
CA LYS A 14 3.80 -13.59 -10.39
C LYS A 14 5.20 -13.05 -10.14
N TYR A 15 5.50 -12.69 -8.90
CA TYR A 15 6.80 -12.16 -8.49
C TYR A 15 7.49 -13.13 -7.51
N PRO A 16 8.35 -14.04 -8.01
CA PRO A 16 9.17 -14.90 -7.15
C PRO A 16 10.12 -14.11 -6.25
N LEU A 17 10.55 -12.94 -6.72
CA LEU A 17 11.25 -11.91 -5.95
C LEU A 17 10.47 -10.60 -6.12
N VAL A 18 10.12 -9.96 -5.01
CA VAL A 18 9.38 -8.70 -5.03
C VAL A 18 10.34 -7.51 -5.20
N PRO A 19 10.02 -6.52 -6.06
CA PRO A 19 10.77 -5.28 -6.12
C PRO A 19 10.91 -4.61 -4.75
N LYS A 20 12.10 -4.08 -4.44
CA LYS A 20 12.31 -3.28 -3.23
C LYS A 20 11.69 -1.88 -3.38
N VAL A 21 10.40 -1.78 -3.14
CA VAL A 21 9.63 -0.54 -3.14
C VAL A 21 8.80 -0.42 -1.87
N SER A 22 8.55 0.81 -1.43
CA SER A 22 7.72 1.10 -0.26
C SER A 22 6.35 1.66 -0.65
N PHE A 23 5.35 1.42 0.20
CA PHE A 23 3.99 1.93 0.10
C PHE A 23 3.54 2.44 1.46
N ALA A 24 2.65 3.44 1.46
CA ALA A 24 1.94 3.88 2.67
C ALA A 24 0.43 3.60 2.51
N PRO A 25 0.01 2.34 2.57
CA PRO A 25 -1.39 1.97 2.37
C PRO A 25 -2.28 2.59 3.45
N VAL A 26 -3.53 2.86 3.09
CA VAL A 26 -4.55 3.38 4.00
C VAL A 26 -5.85 2.66 3.71
N ASP A 27 -6.59 2.31 4.78
CA ASP A 27 -7.90 1.68 4.65
C ASP A 27 -8.91 2.65 4.03
N ILE A 28 -9.73 2.17 3.10
CA ILE A 28 -10.73 3.00 2.44
C ILE A 28 -11.78 3.53 3.42
N ARG A 29 -12.06 2.81 4.52
CA ARG A 29 -12.99 3.25 5.57
C ARG A 29 -12.44 4.46 6.31
N ASP A 30 -11.14 4.50 6.57
CA ASP A 30 -10.49 5.65 7.21
C ASP A 30 -10.43 6.85 6.28
N VAL A 31 -10.19 6.61 4.99
CA VAL A 31 -10.26 7.65 3.97
C VAL A 31 -11.68 8.23 3.90
N ALA A 32 -12.71 7.40 3.87
CA ALA A 32 -14.10 7.85 3.83
C ALA A 32 -14.47 8.66 5.09
N ALA A 33 -14.10 8.18 6.27
CA ALA A 33 -14.31 8.90 7.53
C ALA A 33 -13.61 10.28 7.53
N ALA A 34 -12.37 10.35 7.03
CA ALA A 34 -11.65 11.61 6.91
C ALA A 34 -12.32 12.58 5.91
N HIS A 35 -12.86 12.08 4.80
CA HIS A 35 -13.61 12.91 3.85
C HIS A 35 -14.90 13.46 4.48
N ILE A 36 -15.64 12.65 5.24
CA ILE A 36 -16.83 13.12 5.98
C ILE A 36 -16.43 14.20 6.99
N ALA A 37 -15.35 14.00 7.74
CA ALA A 37 -14.82 14.99 8.69
C ALA A 37 -14.38 16.29 7.98
N ALA A 38 -13.80 16.19 6.79
CA ALA A 38 -13.42 17.33 5.97
C ALA A 38 -14.63 18.15 5.49
N LEU A 39 -15.72 17.48 5.09
CA LEU A 39 -16.94 18.13 4.60
C LEU A 39 -17.78 18.75 5.71
N THR A 40 -17.79 18.16 6.91
CA THR A 40 -18.64 18.60 8.02
C THR A 40 -17.93 19.58 8.96
N GLY A 41 -16.60 19.62 8.96
CA GLY A 41 -15.81 20.50 9.80
C GLY A 41 -15.55 21.88 9.18
N LYS A 42 -15.51 22.94 10.01
CA LYS A 42 -15.04 24.27 9.58
C LYS A 42 -13.51 24.39 9.53
N ARG A 43 -12.79 23.62 10.37
CA ARG A 43 -11.32 23.68 10.51
C ARG A 43 -10.52 23.14 9.31
N PRO A 44 -11.01 22.16 8.53
CA PRO A 44 -10.34 21.65 7.33
C PRO A 44 -10.35 22.61 6.12
N VAL A 45 -11.24 23.62 6.10
CA VAL A 45 -11.42 24.50 4.93
C VAL A 45 -10.12 25.21 4.54
N GLY A 46 -9.79 25.17 3.25
CA GLY A 46 -8.59 25.81 2.68
C GLY A 46 -7.27 25.09 2.97
N LYS A 47 -7.30 23.88 3.56
CA LYS A 47 -6.09 23.11 3.90
C LYS A 47 -5.98 21.83 3.06
N ARG A 48 -4.76 21.34 2.89
CA ARG A 48 -4.45 20.05 2.28
C ARG A 48 -4.03 19.08 3.37
N PHE A 49 -4.50 17.85 3.28
CA PHE A 49 -4.22 16.79 4.25
C PHE A 49 -3.70 15.56 3.53
N ILE A 50 -2.66 14.94 4.09
CA ILE A 50 -2.21 13.63 3.65
C ILE A 50 -2.92 12.58 4.49
N LEU A 51 -3.55 11.62 3.83
CA LEU A 51 -4.14 10.43 4.43
C LEU A 51 -3.28 9.24 4.02
N ALA A 52 -2.43 8.81 4.94
CA ALA A 52 -1.52 7.70 4.74
C ALA A 52 -1.44 6.87 6.02
N GLY A 53 -1.33 5.57 5.90
CA GLY A 53 -0.95 4.70 7.01
C GLY A 53 0.55 4.75 7.27
N GLU A 54 1.02 3.78 8.04
CA GLU A 54 2.45 3.52 8.16
C GLU A 54 3.02 3.06 6.81
N SER A 55 4.31 3.31 6.63
CA SER A 55 5.01 2.98 5.41
C SER A 55 5.64 1.60 5.55
N PHE A 56 5.49 0.77 4.52
CA PHE A 56 5.91 -0.62 4.49
C PHE A 56 6.59 -0.96 3.17
N TRP A 57 7.55 -1.87 3.22
CA TRP A 57 8.10 -2.51 2.04
C TRP A 57 7.09 -3.47 1.42
N MET A 58 7.20 -3.65 0.10
CA MET A 58 6.42 -4.67 -0.62
C MET A 58 6.66 -6.08 -0.06
N SER A 59 7.87 -6.35 0.42
CA SER A 59 8.23 -7.61 1.11
C SER A 59 7.42 -7.83 2.38
N GLU A 60 7.21 -6.78 3.17
CA GLU A 60 6.38 -6.83 4.38
C GLU A 60 4.90 -7.06 4.04
N LEU A 61 4.38 -6.40 3.00
CA LEU A 61 3.03 -6.69 2.48
C LEU A 61 2.91 -8.15 2.04
N ALA A 62 3.89 -8.65 1.28
CA ALA A 62 3.90 -10.03 0.81
C ALA A 62 4.01 -11.05 1.96
N GLU A 63 4.70 -10.72 3.05
CA GLU A 63 4.75 -11.55 4.25
C GLU A 63 3.36 -11.75 4.86
N HIS A 64 2.57 -10.68 4.99
CA HIS A 64 1.19 -10.76 5.47
C HIS A 64 0.29 -11.62 4.55
N LEU A 65 0.59 -11.68 3.25
CA LEU A 65 -0.18 -12.45 2.27
C LEU A 65 0.16 -13.95 2.25
N LYS A 66 1.28 -14.38 2.85
CA LYS A 66 1.69 -15.81 2.85
C LYS A 66 0.69 -16.72 3.56
N VAL A 67 0.01 -16.21 4.58
CA VAL A 67 -1.04 -16.96 5.30
C VAL A 67 -2.21 -17.29 4.37
N HIS A 68 -2.45 -16.46 3.35
CA HIS A 68 -3.54 -16.63 2.39
C HIS A 68 -3.10 -17.30 1.08
N SER A 69 -1.82 -17.29 0.74
CA SER A 69 -1.29 -18.00 -0.43
C SER A 69 0.17 -18.44 -0.25
N ARG A 70 0.42 -19.75 -0.37
CA ARG A 70 1.77 -20.33 -0.37
C ARG A 70 2.63 -19.87 -1.56
N LYS A 71 2.03 -19.29 -2.60
CA LYS A 71 2.74 -18.75 -3.76
C LYS A 71 3.28 -17.34 -3.52
N ALA A 72 2.83 -16.65 -2.48
CA ALA A 72 3.33 -15.33 -2.14
C ALA A 72 4.79 -15.41 -1.68
N SER A 73 5.66 -14.61 -2.29
CA SER A 73 7.07 -14.50 -1.92
C SER A 73 7.35 -13.13 -1.31
N SER A 74 8.00 -13.10 -0.15
CA SER A 74 8.48 -11.86 0.51
C SER A 74 9.97 -11.61 0.27
N ARG A 75 10.63 -12.41 -0.57
CA ARG A 75 12.05 -12.25 -0.87
C ARG A 75 12.26 -11.01 -1.75
N GLU A 76 13.11 -10.09 -1.29
CA GLU A 76 13.41 -8.87 -2.03
C GLU A 76 14.32 -9.13 -3.23
N MET A 77 13.98 -8.48 -4.34
CA MET A 77 14.80 -8.43 -5.55
C MET A 77 15.91 -7.38 -5.39
N PRO A 78 17.19 -7.72 -5.68
CA PRO A 78 18.25 -6.74 -5.76
C PRO A 78 17.95 -5.64 -6.79
N ASN A 79 18.28 -4.38 -6.49
CA ASN A 79 17.92 -3.24 -7.34
C ASN A 79 18.39 -3.36 -8.79
N TRP A 80 19.57 -3.96 -9.04
CA TRP A 80 20.07 -4.16 -10.39
C TRP A 80 19.19 -5.13 -11.20
N LEU A 81 18.68 -6.19 -10.55
CA LEU A 81 17.80 -7.17 -11.16
C LEU A 81 16.43 -6.54 -11.46
N THR A 82 15.94 -5.68 -10.56
CA THR A 82 14.72 -4.91 -10.79
C THR A 82 14.83 -3.99 -12.01
N ARG A 83 15.99 -3.34 -12.19
CA ARG A 83 16.24 -2.48 -13.36
C ARG A 83 16.23 -3.28 -14.66
N ALA A 84 16.80 -4.48 -14.68
CA ALA A 84 16.74 -5.39 -15.83
C ALA A 84 15.30 -5.87 -16.10
N ALA A 85 14.58 -6.29 -15.06
CA ALA A 85 13.19 -6.75 -15.18
C ALA A 85 12.25 -5.67 -15.72
N GLY A 86 12.50 -4.38 -15.42
CA GLY A 86 11.74 -3.24 -15.96
C GLY A 86 11.85 -3.07 -17.47
N MET A 87 12.76 -3.75 -18.16
CA MET A 87 12.78 -3.80 -19.63
C MET A 87 11.64 -4.68 -20.18
N MET A 88 11.24 -5.73 -19.45
CA MET A 88 10.25 -6.72 -19.88
C MET A 88 8.88 -6.56 -19.20
N ASP A 89 8.83 -6.04 -17.97
CA ASP A 89 7.57 -5.80 -17.23
C ASP A 89 7.27 -4.30 -17.09
N GLY A 90 6.17 -3.86 -17.70
CA GLY A 90 5.70 -2.47 -17.63
C GLY A 90 5.35 -2.00 -16.22
N ASN A 91 4.91 -2.89 -15.31
CA ASN A 91 4.62 -2.56 -13.92
C ASN A 91 5.90 -2.29 -13.13
N VAL A 92 6.97 -3.04 -13.40
CA VAL A 92 8.28 -2.80 -12.79
C VAL A 92 8.91 -1.52 -13.33
N ARG A 93 8.68 -1.22 -14.61
CA ARG A 93 9.15 0.02 -15.24
C ARG A 93 8.52 1.27 -14.60
N SER A 94 7.22 1.23 -14.29
CA SER A 94 6.51 2.39 -13.73
C SER A 94 6.97 2.75 -12.32
N ILE A 95 7.45 1.77 -11.55
CA ILE A 95 7.96 1.97 -10.18
C ILE A 95 9.48 2.20 -10.12
N ARG A 96 10.17 2.36 -11.25
CA ARG A 96 11.64 2.44 -11.28
C ARG A 96 12.20 3.62 -10.47
N SER A 97 11.50 4.75 -10.43
CA SER A 97 11.87 5.92 -9.64
C SER A 97 11.69 5.72 -8.13
N GLU A 98 10.95 4.70 -7.73
CA GLU A 98 10.62 4.37 -6.32
C GLU A 98 11.57 3.33 -5.71
N LEU A 99 12.45 2.76 -6.53
CA LEU A 99 13.29 1.63 -6.11
C LEU A 99 14.26 2.01 -4.99
N GLY A 100 14.18 1.25 -3.90
CA GLY A 100 15.03 1.39 -2.73
C GLY A 100 14.69 2.61 -1.85
N LEU A 101 13.62 3.34 -2.15
CA LEU A 101 13.22 4.51 -1.37
C LEU A 101 12.12 4.14 -0.38
N MET A 102 12.37 4.40 0.90
CA MET A 102 11.35 4.37 1.95
C MET A 102 10.75 5.77 2.07
N ARG A 103 9.48 5.93 1.72
CA ARG A 103 8.78 7.21 1.89
C ARG A 103 8.08 7.25 3.22
N TYR A 104 8.08 8.43 3.84
CA TYR A 104 7.31 8.71 5.04
C TYR A 104 6.43 9.93 4.79
N PHE A 105 5.23 9.92 5.37
CA PHE A 105 4.24 10.96 5.17
C PHE A 105 3.84 11.58 6.50
N ASP A 106 3.87 12.91 6.56
CA ASP A 106 3.37 13.62 7.73
C ASP A 106 1.83 13.65 7.71
N THR A 107 1.24 12.88 8.62
CA THR A 107 -0.22 12.81 8.83
C THR A 107 -0.68 13.57 10.08
N GLN A 108 0.22 14.26 10.77
CA GLN A 108 -0.09 15.01 12.00
C GLN A 108 -1.25 16.02 11.82
N PRO A 109 -1.34 16.79 10.72
CA PRO A 109 -2.46 17.71 10.52
C PRO A 109 -3.80 16.98 10.43
N ALA A 110 -3.86 15.84 9.74
CA ALA A 110 -5.08 15.05 9.58
C ALA A 110 -5.51 14.44 10.92
N ARG A 111 -4.55 13.92 11.70
CA ARG A 111 -4.78 13.39 13.05
C ARG A 111 -5.35 14.44 13.99
N LYS A 112 -4.76 15.64 14.02
CA LYS A 112 -5.18 16.73 14.92
C LYS A 112 -6.51 17.36 14.53
N ILE A 113 -6.75 17.57 13.24
CA ILE A 113 -7.92 18.34 12.77
C ILE A 113 -9.13 17.44 12.50
N MET A 114 -8.92 16.28 11.88
CA MET A 114 -9.99 15.37 11.43
C MET A 114 -10.11 14.12 12.29
N LYS A 115 -9.32 14.01 13.38
CA LYS A 115 -9.23 12.80 14.22
C LYS A 115 -8.90 11.55 13.40
N PHE A 116 -8.16 11.73 12.30
CA PHE A 116 -7.74 10.62 11.44
C PHE A 116 -6.89 9.64 12.25
N SER A 117 -7.24 8.36 12.20
CA SER A 117 -6.48 7.29 12.86
C SER A 117 -6.48 6.08 11.94
N PRO A 118 -5.45 5.88 11.11
CA PRO A 118 -5.41 4.76 10.18
C PRO A 118 -5.35 3.45 10.94
N ARG A 119 -6.13 2.47 10.47
CA ARG A 119 -6.06 1.09 10.95
C ARG A 119 -4.69 0.45 10.67
N PRO A 120 -4.30 -0.56 11.45
CA PRO A 120 -3.09 -1.35 11.18
C PRO A 120 -3.14 -2.02 9.80
N LEU A 121 -1.98 -2.15 9.16
CA LEU A 121 -1.86 -2.80 7.84
C LEU A 121 -2.47 -4.19 7.83
N THR A 122 -2.21 -4.98 8.87
CA THR A 122 -2.66 -6.37 8.97
C THR A 122 -4.17 -6.50 8.82
N GLU A 123 -4.94 -5.63 9.50
CA GLU A 123 -6.41 -5.61 9.42
C GLU A 123 -6.88 -5.25 8.01
N THR A 124 -6.33 -4.17 7.43
CA THR A 124 -6.68 -3.73 6.07
C THR A 124 -6.37 -4.78 5.01
N VAL A 125 -5.24 -5.47 5.11
CA VAL A 125 -4.85 -6.52 4.16
C VAL A 125 -5.73 -7.75 4.30
N GLN A 126 -6.06 -8.17 5.53
CA GLN A 126 -6.95 -9.30 5.77
C GLN A 126 -8.34 -9.04 5.20
N ASP A 127 -8.92 -7.87 5.48
CA ASP A 127 -10.23 -7.48 4.96
C ASP A 127 -10.23 -7.40 3.43
N MET A 128 -9.15 -6.89 2.84
CA MET A 128 -8.98 -6.84 1.39
C MET A 128 -8.93 -8.25 0.77
N VAL A 129 -8.17 -9.18 1.36
CA VAL A 129 -8.10 -10.56 0.87
C VAL A 129 -9.44 -11.27 1.00
N ALA A 130 -10.14 -11.10 2.14
CA ALA A 130 -11.47 -11.64 2.34
C ALA A 130 -12.43 -11.14 1.24
N SER A 131 -12.41 -9.83 0.94
CA SER A 131 -13.23 -9.24 -0.13
C SER A 131 -12.92 -9.79 -1.52
N ILE A 132 -11.65 -10.12 -1.82
CA ILE A 132 -11.26 -10.72 -3.11
C ILE A 132 -11.74 -12.17 -3.23
N GLN A 133 -11.85 -12.90 -2.13
CA GLN A 133 -12.26 -14.31 -2.12
C GLN A 133 -13.78 -14.48 -2.15
N THR A 134 -14.53 -13.51 -1.63
CA THR A 134 -16.01 -13.54 -1.60
C THR A 134 -16.68 -12.94 -2.83
N GLY A 135 -15.93 -12.18 -3.65
CA GLY A 135 -16.43 -11.52 -4.86
C GLY A 135 -16.03 -12.26 -6.11
#